data_AF-A0A523AQY6-F1
#
_entry.id   AF-A0A523AQY6-F1
#
_cell.length_a   1.000
_cell.length_b   1.000
_cell.length_c   1.000
_cell.angle_alpha   90.00
_cell.angle_beta   90.00
_cell.angle_gamma   90.00
#
_symmetry.space_group_name_H-M   'P 1'
#
loop_
_entity.id
_entity.type
_entity.pdbx_description
1 polymer ?
#
loop_
_entity_poly.entity_id
_entity_poly.type
_entity_poly.pdbx_seq_one_letter_code
_entity_poly.pdbx_strand_id
1 'polypeptide(L)'
;MPASARRIGVFLCKCGGNISDFVDLEEVKKAVEKIDGVVAVEVDEHWCSSPAGKRIKEVIREKNLDRVVIVACTLNMHQPHFMEVL
;
A
#
# COMPACT_ATOMS: atom_id res chain seq x y z
N MET A 1 -13.04 21.79 -3.04
CA MET A 1 -12.27 21.43 -1.83
C MET A 1 -10.81 21.69 -2.15
N PRO A 2 -10.07 22.53 -1.41
CA PRO A 2 -8.71 22.88 -1.79
C PRO A 2 -7.82 21.65 -1.64
N ALA A 3 -7.03 21.37 -2.67
CA ALA A 3 -6.05 20.30 -2.70
C ALA A 3 -4.88 20.69 -1.78
N SER A 4 -4.98 20.40 -0.47
CA SER A 4 -3.76 20.16 0.29
C SER A 4 -3.05 19.02 -0.43
N ALA A 5 -1.81 19.20 -0.89
CA ALA A 5 -1.06 18.20 -1.63
C ALA A 5 -1.12 16.85 -0.88
N ARG A 6 -1.98 15.95 -1.34
CA ARG A 6 -2.22 14.66 -0.70
C ARG A 6 -0.93 13.87 -0.79
N ARG A 7 -0.54 13.20 0.28
CA ARG A 7 0.64 12.34 0.37
C ARG A 7 0.15 10.93 0.60
N ILE A 8 -0.12 10.26 -0.50
CA ILE A 8 -0.69 8.92 -0.55
C ILE A 8 0.45 7.92 -0.68
N GLY A 9 0.48 6.92 0.22
CA GLY A 9 1.28 5.72 0.06
C GLY A 9 0.43 4.56 -0.43
N VAL A 10 0.88 3.90 -1.49
CA VAL A 10 0.22 2.72 -2.06
C VAL A 10 1.09 1.49 -1.83
N PHE A 11 0.49 0.46 -1.24
CA PHE A 11 1.17 -0.78 -0.89
C PHE A 11 0.53 -1.93 -1.66
N LEU A 12 1.27 -2.52 -2.59
CA LEU A 12 0.81 -3.59 -3.47
C LEU A 12 1.25 -4.95 -2.92
N CYS A 13 0.32 -5.87 -2.72
CA CYS A 13 0.58 -7.22 -2.21
C CYS A 13 0.72 -8.23 -3.35
N LYS A 14 1.80 -9.03 -3.33
CA LYS A 14 1.96 -10.17 -4.27
C LYS A 14 1.16 -11.40 -3.84
N CYS A 15 0.90 -11.54 -2.54
CA CYS A 15 0.20 -12.68 -1.93
C CYS A 15 0.79 -14.04 -2.37
N GLY A 16 2.12 -14.12 -2.43
CA GLY A 16 2.84 -15.36 -2.76
C GLY A 16 2.42 -16.02 -4.08
N GLY A 17 2.12 -15.23 -5.11
CA GLY A 17 1.65 -15.73 -6.42
C GLY A 17 0.16 -15.51 -6.66
N ASN A 18 -0.68 -15.53 -5.62
CA ASN A 18 -2.14 -15.43 -5.80
C ASN A 18 -2.58 -14.15 -6.53
N ILE A 19 -1.83 -13.05 -6.39
CA ILE A 19 -2.06 -11.80 -7.13
C ILE A 19 -1.00 -11.62 -8.22
N SER A 20 0.28 -11.84 -7.89
CA SER A 20 1.38 -11.58 -8.83
C SER A 20 1.44 -12.52 -10.04
N ASP A 21 0.84 -13.71 -9.99
CA ASP A 21 0.79 -14.62 -11.14
C ASP A 21 -0.24 -14.19 -12.19
N PHE A 22 -1.24 -13.38 -11.80
CA PHE A 22 -2.33 -12.94 -12.66
C PHE A 22 -2.27 -11.45 -12.99
N VAL A 23 -1.54 -10.66 -12.21
CA VAL A 23 -1.46 -9.21 -12.34
C VAL A 23 -0.01 -8.77 -12.34
N ASP A 24 0.39 -8.00 -13.36
CA ASP A 24 1.69 -7.36 -13.41
C ASP A 24 1.75 -6.19 -12.42
N LEU A 25 2.29 -6.46 -11.23
CA LEU A 25 2.42 -5.48 -10.17
C LEU A 25 3.48 -4.40 -10.49
N GLU A 26 4.42 -4.65 -11.40
CA GLU A 26 5.38 -3.63 -11.83
C GLU A 26 4.71 -2.61 -12.77
N GLU A 27 3.86 -3.08 -13.68
CA GLU A 27 3.05 -2.21 -14.52
C GLU A 27 2.09 -1.37 -13.67
N VAL A 28 1.39 -2.00 -12.72
CA VAL A 28 0.51 -1.31 -11.79
C VAL A 28 1.28 -0.27 -10.97
N LYS A 29 2.46 -0.62 -10.46
CA LYS A 29 3.32 0.34 -9.74
C LYS A 29 3.63 1.57 -10.60
N LYS A 30 4.10 1.37 -11.83
CA LYS A 30 4.43 2.46 -12.77
C LYS A 30 3.22 3.33 -13.12
N ALA A 31 2.03 2.75 -13.19
CA ALA A 31 0.79 3.48 -13.42
C ALA A 31 0.41 4.33 -12.19
N VAL A 32 0.50 3.75 -11.00
CA VAL A 32 0.11 4.39 -9.73
C VAL A 32 1.09 5.52 -9.34
N GLU A 33 2.39 5.36 -9.59
CA GLU A 33 3.40 6.41 -9.36
C GLU A 33 3.16 7.69 -10.18
N LYS A 34 2.38 7.62 -11.27
CA LYS A 34 2.01 8.79 -12.10
C LYS A 34 0.80 9.55 -11.57
N ILE A 35 0.09 9.02 -10.56
CA ILE A 35 -1.10 9.65 -10.01
C ILE A 35 -0.71 10.80 -9.09
N ASP A 36 -1.34 11.96 -9.30
CA ASP A 36 -1.09 13.14 -8.47
C ASP A 36 -1.36 12.87 -6.98
N GLY A 37 -0.38 13.21 -6.15
CA GLY A 37 -0.41 12.98 -4.70
C GLY A 37 0.05 11.59 -4.25
N VAL A 38 0.38 10.67 -5.16
CA VAL A 38 1.07 9.43 -4.77
C VAL A 38 2.57 9.74 -4.59
N VAL A 39 3.07 9.55 -3.38
CA VAL A 39 4.48 9.85 -3.04
C VAL A 39 5.27 8.59 -2.68
N ALA A 40 4.59 7.45 -2.51
CA ALA A 40 5.21 6.17 -2.21
C ALA A 40 4.42 5.05 -2.86
N VAL A 41 5.11 4.16 -3.57
CA VAL A 41 4.55 2.86 -3.99
C VAL A 41 5.52 1.76 -3.61
N GLU A 42 5.12 0.88 -2.70
CA GLU A 42 5.90 -0.29 -2.30
C GLU A 42 5.18 -1.59 -2.69
N VAL A 43 5.96 -2.62 -3.02
CA VAL A 43 5.46 -3.94 -3.38
C VAL A 43 6.12 -4.95 -2.46
N ASP A 44 5.34 -5.77 -1.79
CA ASP A 44 5.83 -6.81 -0.88
C ASP A 44 5.00 -8.09 -1.04
N GLU A 45 5.55 -9.22 -0.60
CA GLU A 45 4.87 -10.50 -0.71
C GLU A 45 3.65 -10.59 0.22
N HIS A 46 3.76 -10.08 1.45
CA HIS A 46 2.73 -10.29 2.48
C HIS A 46 2.55 -9.07 3.39
N TRP A 47 1.80 -8.07 2.91
CA TRP A 47 1.41 -6.91 3.73
C TRP A 47 0.54 -7.26 4.94
N CYS A 48 -0.11 -8.43 4.95
CA CYS A 48 -0.92 -8.91 6.08
C CYS A 48 -0.10 -9.41 7.28
N SER A 49 1.24 -9.41 7.20
CA SER A 49 2.10 -9.88 8.27
C SER A 49 2.45 -8.76 9.25
N SER A 50 2.61 -9.10 10.54
CA SER A 50 3.04 -8.16 11.59
C SER A 50 4.30 -7.34 11.26
N PRO A 51 5.38 -7.90 10.65
CA PRO A 51 6.53 -7.10 10.24
C PRO A 51 6.19 -6.10 9.12
N ALA A 52 5.32 -6.47 8.18
CA ALA A 52 4.91 -5.59 7.10
C ALA A 52 4.11 -4.39 7.62
N GLY A 53 3.29 -4.57 8.65
CA GLY A 53 2.63 -3.46 9.33
C GLY A 53 3.60 -2.43 9.95
N LYS A 54 4.73 -2.88 10.53
CA LYS A 54 5.79 -1.98 11.01
C LYS A 54 6.43 -1.21 9.86
N ARG A 55 6.69 -1.89 8.75
CA ARG A 55 7.23 -1.27 7.53
C ARG A 55 6.31 -0.17 7.01
N ILE A 56 4.99 -0.40 6.95
CA ILE A 56 4.04 0.63 6.53
C ILE A 56 4.12 1.85 7.48
N LYS A 57 4.16 1.64 8.79
CA LYS A 57 4.32 2.72 9.78
C LYS A 57 5.61 3.52 9.60
N GLU A 58 6.73 2.85 9.30
CA GLU A 58 7.99 3.50 9.00
C GLU A 58 7.87 4.39 7.75
N VAL A 59 7.33 3.85 6.65
CA VAL A 59 7.15 4.59 5.40
C VAL A 59 6.21 5.78 5.58
N ILE A 60 5.14 5.64 6.38
CA ILE A 60 4.24 6.76 6.74
C ILE A 60 5.03 7.90 7.39
N ARG A 61 5.93 7.59 8.33
CA ARG A 61 6.74 8.59 9.03
C ARG A 61 7.81 9.19 8.13
N GLU A 62 8.56 8.36 7.40
CA GLU A 62 9.66 8.80 6.52
C GLU A 62 9.16 9.71 5.39
N LYS A 63 8.01 9.37 4.80
CA LYS A 63 7.46 10.11 3.66
C LYS A 63 6.32 11.05 4.05
N ASN A 64 6.04 11.17 5.35
CA ASN A 64 5.02 12.04 5.93
C ASN A 64 3.66 11.84 5.22
N LEU A 65 3.22 10.59 5.08
CA LEU A 65 1.98 10.22 4.39
C LEU A 65 0.76 10.64 5.22
N ASP A 66 -0.27 11.19 4.57
CA ASP A 66 -1.58 11.46 5.19
C ASP A 66 -2.65 10.45 4.78
N ARG A 67 -2.40 9.67 3.72
CA ARG A 67 -3.29 8.59 3.27
C ARG A 67 -2.52 7.33 2.92
N VAL A 68 -3.16 6.20 3.15
CA VAL A 68 -2.61 4.88 2.85
C VAL A 68 -3.64 4.09 2.05
N VAL A 69 -3.18 3.47 0.97
CA VAL A 69 -3.96 2.54 0.15
C VAL A 69 -3.23 1.21 0.15
N ILE A 70 -3.90 0.15 0.58
CA ILE A 70 -3.36 -1.21 0.56
C ILE A 70 -4.13 -1.99 -0.48
N VAL A 71 -3.44 -2.43 -1.53
CA VAL A 71 -3.97 -3.31 -2.55
C VAL A 71 -3.58 -4.73 -2.18
N ALA A 72 -4.51 -5.45 -1.57
CA ALA A 72 -4.31 -6.82 -1.12
C ALA A 72 -5.55 -7.67 -1.45
N CYS A 73 -5.71 -8.78 -0.73
CA CYS A 73 -6.88 -9.64 -0.79
C CYS A 73 -8.15 -8.97 -0.22
N THR A 74 -9.21 -9.75 -0.02
CA THR A 74 -10.51 -9.27 0.45
C THR A 74 -10.43 -8.48 1.76
N LEU A 75 -11.04 -7.28 1.75
CA LEU A 75 -11.12 -6.35 2.88
C LEU A 75 -11.60 -7.03 4.18
N ASN A 76 -12.61 -7.90 4.08
CA ASN A 76 -13.24 -8.57 5.24
C ASN A 76 -12.28 -9.43 6.08
N MET A 77 -11.17 -9.92 5.51
CA MET A 77 -10.27 -10.83 6.25
C MET A 77 -9.23 -10.08 7.08
N HIS A 78 -8.73 -8.94 6.59
CA HIS A 78 -7.57 -8.28 7.19
C HIS A 78 -7.79 -6.81 7.55
N GLN A 79 -8.95 -6.22 7.22
CA GLN A 79 -9.28 -4.85 7.62
C GLN A 79 -9.09 -4.58 9.12
N PRO A 80 -9.54 -5.45 10.06
CA PRO A 80 -9.34 -5.19 11.48
C PRO A 80 -7.85 -5.12 11.84
N HIS A 81 -7.03 -6.00 11.25
CA HIS A 81 -5.59 -6.02 11.46
C HIS A 81 -4.92 -4.76 10.91
N PHE A 82 -5.29 -4.33 9.70
CA PHE A 82 -4.75 -3.09 9.13
C PHE A 82 -5.20 -1.85 9.91
N MET A 83 -6.40 -1.82 10.48
CA MET A 83 -6.86 -0.73 11.34
C MET A 83 -6.20 -0.72 12.72
N GLU A 84 -5.80 -1.87 13.24
CA GLU A 84 -5.06 -1.97 14.51
C GLU A 84 -3.58 -1.58 14.34
N VAL A 85 -2.98 -1.99 13.22
CA VAL A 85 -1.54 -1.92 13.00
C VAL A 85 -1.09 -0.63 12.30
N LEU A 86 -2.00 0.21 11.81
CA LEU A 86 -1.68 1.52 11.22
C LEU A 86 -2.07 2.66 12.17
#